data_AF-A0A931VP52-F1
#
_entry.id   AF-A0A931VP52-F1
#
_cell.length_a   1.000
_cell.length_b   1.000
_cell.length_c   1.000
_cell.angle_alpha   90.00
_cell.angle_beta   90.00
_cell.angle_gamma   90.00
#
_symmetry.space_group_name_H-M   'P 1'
#
loop_
_entity.id
_entity.type
_entity.pdbx_description
1 polymer ?
#
loop_
_entity_poly.entity_id
_entity_poly.type
_entity_poly.pdbx_seq_one_letter_code
_entity_poly.pdbx_strand_id
1 'polypeptide(L)'
;MNDVATVLVAIGSSTLAATVVASLLQAKRERRAQRWEMKRAVCKRALDLVDAVYANRTWSGTNGQPLKISPQDPPSISELRGCLNDLAVVCEDPQVVSGFRKCLGVGNHDGPGRADDIVDLRRAIRAELGFGKPVDVDRDAAYLAVIDGTAESTPPPDGAAGHSSS
;
A
#
# COMPACT_ATOMS: atom_id res chain seq x y z
N MET A 1 24.93 -52.85 -35.13
CA MET A 1 25.47 -52.22 -33.89
C MET A 1 25.29 -50.70 -33.85
N ASN A 2 24.41 -50.08 -34.68
CA ASN A 2 24.30 -48.62 -34.74
C ASN A 2 23.11 -48.03 -33.96
N ASP A 3 22.07 -48.80 -33.63
CA ASP A 3 20.86 -48.27 -32.96
C ASP A 3 21.08 -47.82 -31.50
N VAL A 4 21.94 -48.51 -30.76
CA VAL A 4 22.15 -48.22 -29.31
C VAL A 4 22.87 -46.89 -29.12
N ALA A 5 23.81 -46.55 -30.01
CA ALA A 5 24.52 -45.27 -29.98
C ALA A 5 23.61 -44.09 -30.34
N THR A 6 22.71 -44.27 -31.30
CA THR A 6 21.75 -43.24 -31.70
C THR A 6 20.72 -42.95 -30.60
N VAL A 7 20.25 -43.99 -29.90
CA VAL A 7 19.32 -43.85 -28.76
C VAL A 7 20.01 -43.15 -27.57
N LEU A 8 21.26 -43.48 -27.25
CA LEU A 8 22.02 -42.83 -26.17
C LEU A 8 22.30 -41.34 -26.45
N VAL A 9 22.63 -40.98 -27.69
CA VAL A 9 22.85 -39.58 -28.09
C VAL A 9 21.53 -38.79 -28.07
N ALA A 10 20.42 -39.38 -28.49
CA ALA A 10 19.10 -38.74 -28.47
C ALA A 10 18.57 -38.52 -27.03
N ILE A 11 18.81 -39.47 -26.12
CA ILE A 11 18.44 -39.34 -24.69
C ILE A 11 19.31 -38.27 -24.01
N GLY A 12 20.62 -38.25 -24.26
CA GLY A 12 21.55 -37.27 -23.68
C GLY A 12 21.30 -35.83 -24.14
N SER A 13 20.90 -35.64 -25.40
CA SER A 13 20.55 -34.31 -25.94
C SER A 13 19.19 -33.82 -25.45
N SER A 14 18.23 -34.72 -25.26
CA SER A 14 16.89 -34.38 -24.73
C SER A 14 16.91 -33.99 -23.26
N THR A 15 17.73 -34.65 -22.43
CA THR A 15 17.89 -34.29 -21.01
C THR A 15 18.61 -32.96 -20.82
N LEU A 16 19.65 -32.68 -21.62
CA LEU A 16 20.33 -31.38 -21.62
C LEU A 16 19.42 -30.24 -22.08
N ALA A 17 18.58 -30.46 -23.10
CA ALA A 17 17.60 -29.46 -23.52
C ALA A 17 16.57 -29.17 -22.41
N ALA A 18 16.08 -30.23 -21.73
CA ALA A 18 15.12 -30.09 -20.64
C ALA A 18 15.71 -29.33 -19.42
N THR A 19 16.96 -29.59 -19.05
CA THR A 19 17.61 -28.88 -17.94
C THR A 19 17.86 -27.41 -18.25
N VAL A 20 18.29 -27.09 -19.48
CA VAL A 20 18.45 -25.69 -19.92
C VAL A 20 17.11 -24.95 -19.89
N VAL A 21 16.03 -25.55 -20.42
CA VAL A 21 14.69 -24.96 -20.37
C VAL A 21 14.21 -24.78 -18.93
N ALA A 22 14.39 -25.77 -18.07
CA ALA A 22 14.02 -25.67 -16.66
C ALA A 22 14.77 -24.54 -15.94
N SER A 23 16.08 -24.41 -16.18
CA SER A 23 16.92 -23.34 -15.63
C SER A 23 16.46 -21.96 -16.10
N LEU A 24 16.16 -21.79 -17.40
CA LEU A 24 15.63 -20.53 -17.94
C LEU A 24 14.26 -20.17 -17.35
N LEU A 25 13.38 -21.16 -17.17
CA LEU A 25 12.09 -20.97 -16.53
C LEU A 25 12.24 -20.59 -15.06
N GLN A 26 13.18 -21.21 -14.34
CA GLN A 26 13.48 -20.89 -12.95
C GLN A 26 14.01 -19.46 -12.83
N ALA A 27 15.01 -19.06 -13.62
CA ALA A 27 15.54 -17.70 -13.63
C ALA A 27 14.44 -16.67 -13.96
N LYS A 28 13.53 -16.98 -14.88
CA LYS A 28 12.38 -16.13 -15.20
C LYS A 28 11.40 -16.00 -14.01
N ARG A 29 11.14 -17.10 -13.29
CA ARG A 29 10.30 -17.09 -12.08
C ARG A 29 10.93 -16.26 -10.96
N GLU A 30 12.22 -16.43 -10.73
CA GLU A 30 12.97 -15.66 -9.73
C GLU A 30 12.93 -14.16 -10.00
N ARG A 31 13.21 -13.74 -11.25
CA ARG A 31 13.10 -12.33 -11.64
C ARG A 31 11.69 -11.79 -11.45
N ARG A 32 10.66 -12.58 -11.81
CA ARG A 32 9.27 -12.18 -11.61
C ARG A 32 8.93 -12.04 -10.13
N ALA A 33 9.39 -12.95 -9.28
CA ALA A 33 9.20 -12.90 -7.84
C ALA A 33 9.88 -11.68 -7.22
N GLN A 34 11.12 -11.39 -7.62
CA GLN A 34 11.85 -10.19 -7.17
C GLN A 34 11.15 -8.90 -7.57
N ARG A 35 10.71 -8.78 -8.83
CA ARG A 35 9.93 -7.62 -9.30
C ARG A 35 8.63 -7.46 -8.52
N TRP A 36 7.93 -8.56 -8.29
CA TRP A 36 6.69 -8.54 -7.53
C TRP A 36 6.91 -8.12 -6.08
N GLU A 37 7.97 -8.59 -5.42
CA GLU A 37 8.28 -8.21 -4.03
C GLU A 37 8.67 -6.73 -3.94
N MET A 38 9.45 -6.20 -4.89
CA MET A 38 9.75 -4.76 -4.94
C MET A 38 8.46 -3.94 -5.08
N LYS A 39 7.56 -4.31 -5.99
CA LYS A 39 6.26 -3.65 -6.15
C LYS A 39 5.47 -3.70 -4.85
N ARG A 40 5.36 -4.87 -4.22
CA ARG A 40 4.64 -5.07 -2.96
C ARG A 40 5.20 -4.19 -1.84
N ALA A 41 6.52 -4.16 -1.68
CA ALA A 41 7.19 -3.39 -0.63
C ALA A 41 6.91 -1.88 -0.77
N VAL A 42 7.06 -1.34 -1.98
CA VAL A 42 6.83 0.09 -2.24
C VAL A 42 5.34 0.43 -2.12
N CYS A 43 4.44 -0.40 -2.64
CA CYS A 43 3.00 -0.22 -2.51
C CYS A 43 2.55 -0.24 -1.04
N LYS A 44 3.09 -1.15 -0.23
CA LYS A 44 2.80 -1.17 1.21
C LYS A 44 3.28 0.11 1.89
N ARG A 45 4.52 0.54 1.61
CA ARG A 45 5.07 1.80 2.13
C ARG A 45 4.19 3.00 1.76
N ALA A 46 3.64 3.03 0.55
CA ALA A 46 2.72 4.07 0.14
C ALA A 46 1.44 4.09 0.99
N LEU A 47 0.86 2.93 1.28
CA LEU A 47 -0.31 2.82 2.16
C LEU A 47 0.01 3.26 3.59
N ASP A 48 1.16 2.85 4.14
CA ASP A 48 1.60 3.24 5.49
C ASP A 48 1.77 4.77 5.60
N LEU A 49 2.36 5.41 4.58
CA LEU A 49 2.52 6.86 4.54
C LEU A 49 1.19 7.60 4.40
N VAL A 50 0.25 7.08 3.60
CA VAL A 50 -1.09 7.68 3.52
C VAL A 50 -1.82 7.56 4.85
N ASP A 51 -1.72 6.42 5.53
CA ASP A 51 -2.30 6.23 6.86
C ASP A 51 -1.77 7.25 7.86
N ALA A 52 -0.44 7.44 7.91
CA ALA A 52 0.17 8.45 8.77
C ALA A 52 -0.28 9.89 8.43
N VAL A 53 -0.46 10.21 7.15
CA VAL A 53 -1.04 11.52 6.73
C VAL A 53 -2.50 11.63 7.18
N TYR A 54 -3.29 10.58 7.02
CA TYR A 54 -4.71 10.58 7.36
C TYR A 54 -4.93 10.67 8.87
N ALA A 55 -4.07 10.03 9.67
CA ALA A 55 -4.10 10.09 11.12
C ALA A 55 -3.88 11.52 11.69
N ASN A 56 -3.24 12.38 10.89
CA ASN A 56 -2.97 13.78 11.24
C ASN A 56 -3.95 14.77 10.59
N ARG A 57 -5.00 14.29 9.90
CA ARG A 57 -6.03 15.13 9.30
C ARG A 57 -7.29 15.17 10.17
N THR A 58 -8.00 16.29 10.09
CA THR A 58 -9.36 16.40 10.65
C THR A 58 -10.36 15.89 9.63
N TRP A 59 -11.15 14.89 10.03
CA TRP A 59 -12.19 14.32 9.18
C TRP A 59 -13.55 14.57 9.83
N SER A 60 -14.58 14.72 9.00
CA SER A 60 -15.97 14.78 9.47
C SER A 60 -16.63 13.43 9.24
N GLY A 61 -17.31 12.91 10.26
CA GLY A 61 -18.16 11.75 10.14
C GLY A 61 -19.40 12.05 9.30
N THR A 62 -20.17 11.01 8.96
CA THR A 62 -21.43 11.14 8.21
C THR A 62 -22.48 12.00 8.90
N ASN A 63 -22.37 12.19 10.22
CA ASN A 63 -23.18 13.10 11.04
C ASN A 63 -22.65 14.55 11.09
N GLY A 64 -21.59 14.87 10.34
CA GLY A 64 -20.95 16.19 10.32
C GLY A 64 -20.08 16.50 11.54
N GLN A 65 -19.94 15.57 12.48
CA GLN A 65 -19.09 15.75 13.67
C GLN A 65 -17.64 15.38 13.35
N PRO A 66 -16.65 16.06 13.95
CA PRO A 66 -15.25 15.68 13.77
C PRO A 66 -15.00 14.27 14.30
N LEU A 67 -14.37 13.43 13.49
CA LEU A 67 -13.89 12.13 13.92
C LEU A 67 -12.67 12.34 14.80
N LYS A 68 -12.72 11.84 16.04
CA LYS A 68 -11.51 11.68 16.86
C LYS A 68 -10.63 10.65 16.13
N ILE A 69 -9.35 10.89 15.99
CA ILE A 69 -8.41 9.92 15.41
C ILE A 69 -7.23 9.81 16.35
N SER A 70 -6.69 8.61 16.49
CA SER A 70 -5.40 8.43 17.18
C SER A 70 -4.30 9.02 16.31
N PRO A 71 -3.63 10.11 16.73
CA PRO A 71 -2.56 10.69 15.93
C PRO A 71 -1.40 9.70 15.79
N GLN A 72 -0.72 9.77 14.66
CA GLN A 72 0.54 9.07 14.40
C GLN A 72 1.63 10.10 14.12
N ASP A 73 2.90 9.69 14.16
CA ASP A 73 3.99 10.57 13.74
C ASP A 73 3.80 10.99 12.27
N PRO A 74 3.80 12.30 11.97
CA PRO A 74 3.58 12.77 10.61
C PRO A 74 4.80 12.43 9.73
N PRO A 75 4.59 11.94 8.51
CA PRO A 75 5.71 11.64 7.62
C PRO A 75 6.37 12.92 7.13
N SER A 76 7.68 12.88 6.97
CA SER A 76 8.45 13.96 6.38
C SER A 76 8.17 14.10 4.88
N ILE A 77 8.32 15.31 4.36
CA ILE A 77 8.23 15.56 2.91
C ILE A 77 9.25 14.73 2.13
N SER A 78 10.42 14.45 2.71
CA SER A 78 11.45 13.61 2.11
C SER A 78 10.95 12.18 1.89
N GLU A 79 10.28 11.59 2.89
CA GLU A 79 9.71 10.24 2.80
C GLU A 79 8.62 10.15 1.75
N LEU A 80 7.72 11.13 1.71
CA LEU A 80 6.64 11.19 0.72
C LEU A 80 7.20 11.28 -0.71
N ARG A 81 8.20 12.14 -0.94
CA ARG A 81 8.86 12.28 -2.25
C ARG A 81 9.64 11.03 -2.62
N GLY A 82 10.36 10.42 -1.68
CA GLY A 82 11.07 9.17 -1.88
C GLY A 82 10.14 8.06 -2.32
N CYS A 83 9.03 7.86 -1.59
CA CYS A 83 8.02 6.87 -1.95
C CYS A 83 7.39 7.16 -3.32
N LEU A 84 7.09 8.41 -3.64
CA LEU A 84 6.55 8.78 -4.95
C LEU A 84 7.50 8.40 -6.10
N ASN A 85 8.80 8.63 -5.92
CA ASN A 85 9.82 8.26 -6.90
C ASN A 85 9.93 6.74 -7.04
N ASP A 86 9.97 6.02 -5.91
CA ASP A 86 10.04 4.56 -5.91
C ASP A 86 8.83 3.95 -6.63
N LEU A 87 7.62 4.48 -6.38
CA LEU A 87 6.40 4.05 -7.08
C LEU A 87 6.50 4.27 -8.58
N ALA A 88 7.00 5.44 -9.01
CA ALA A 88 7.15 5.77 -10.42
C ALA A 88 8.19 4.91 -11.15
N VAL A 89 9.17 4.36 -10.44
CA VAL A 89 10.20 3.48 -11.00
C VAL A 89 9.75 2.01 -11.04
N VAL A 90 9.03 1.56 -10.02
CA VAL A 90 8.76 0.14 -9.80
C VAL A 90 7.38 -0.30 -10.30
N CYS A 91 6.37 0.58 -10.22
CA CYS A 91 5.00 0.25 -10.62
C CYS A 91 4.77 0.51 -12.11
N GLU A 92 3.96 -0.34 -12.75
CA GLU A 92 3.60 -0.23 -14.17
C GLU A 92 2.26 0.48 -14.37
N ASP A 93 1.32 0.37 -13.42
CA ASP A 93 0.02 1.03 -13.46
C ASP A 93 0.10 2.50 -13.01
N PRO A 94 -0.18 3.48 -13.89
CA PRO A 94 -0.18 4.90 -13.53
C PRO A 94 -1.26 5.27 -12.49
N GLN A 95 -2.28 4.43 -12.29
CA GLN A 95 -3.30 4.64 -11.27
C GLN A 95 -2.75 4.56 -9.85
N VAL A 96 -1.65 3.82 -9.63
CA VAL A 96 -1.01 3.73 -8.31
C VAL A 96 -0.39 5.09 -7.92
N VAL A 97 0.37 5.69 -8.83
CA VAL A 97 1.05 6.98 -8.60
C VAL A 97 0.03 8.11 -8.46
N SER A 98 -0.98 8.15 -9.33
CA SER A 98 -2.03 9.17 -9.27
C SER A 98 -2.91 9.01 -8.02
N GLY A 99 -3.29 7.78 -7.66
CA GLY A 99 -4.03 7.49 -6.42
C GLY A 99 -3.26 7.93 -5.18
N PHE A 100 -1.95 7.70 -5.13
CA PHE A 100 -1.11 8.16 -4.03
C PHE A 100 -1.10 9.70 -3.91
N ARG A 101 -0.89 10.42 -5.02
CA ARG A 101 -0.95 11.88 -5.05
C ARG A 101 -2.32 12.42 -4.62
N LYS A 102 -3.40 11.79 -5.09
CA LYS A 102 -4.78 12.15 -4.75
C LYS A 102 -5.02 12.02 -3.24
N CYS A 103 -4.60 10.92 -2.63
CA CYS A 103 -4.68 10.75 -1.18
C CYS A 103 -3.95 11.87 -0.42
N LEU A 104 -2.77 12.27 -0.91
CA LEU A 104 -2.00 13.37 -0.35
C LEU A 104 -2.61 14.76 -0.62
N GLY A 105 -3.63 14.88 -1.49
CA GLY A 105 -4.20 16.16 -1.90
C GLY A 105 -3.29 16.95 -2.85
N VAL A 106 -2.32 16.29 -3.49
CA VAL A 106 -1.37 16.93 -4.40
C VAL A 106 -1.94 16.94 -5.81
N GLY A 107 -2.13 18.14 -6.37
CA GLY A 107 -2.64 18.32 -7.74
C GLY A 107 -4.15 18.40 -7.88
N ASN A 108 -4.91 18.35 -6.76
CA ASN A 108 -6.33 18.65 -6.77
C ASN A 108 -6.50 20.17 -6.66
N HIS A 109 -7.18 20.78 -7.64
CA HIS A 109 -7.65 22.16 -7.55
C HIS A 109 -8.80 22.33 -6.54
N ASP A 110 -9.39 21.21 -6.08
CA ASP A 110 -10.64 21.17 -5.30
C ASP A 110 -10.46 20.92 -3.79
N GLY A 111 -9.23 20.95 -3.26
CA GLY A 111 -8.98 20.90 -1.81
C GLY A 111 -8.29 19.63 -1.28
N PRO A 112 -8.28 19.42 0.06
CA PRO A 112 -7.57 18.30 0.68
C PRO A 112 -8.14 16.95 0.24
N GLY A 113 -7.28 15.93 0.12
CA GLY A 113 -7.68 14.57 -0.29
C GLY A 113 -8.78 14.02 0.61
N ARG A 114 -9.76 13.31 0.02
CA ARG A 114 -10.91 12.75 0.71
C ARG A 114 -10.56 11.40 1.35
N ALA A 115 -11.23 11.03 2.44
CA ALA A 115 -10.94 9.78 3.15
C ALA A 115 -11.18 8.56 2.26
N ASP A 116 -12.14 8.63 1.34
CA ASP A 116 -12.47 7.55 0.42
C ASP A 116 -11.50 7.41 -0.76
N ASP A 117 -10.56 8.36 -0.96
CA ASP A 117 -9.54 8.25 -2.00
C ASP A 117 -8.60 7.06 -1.77
N ILE A 118 -8.45 6.61 -0.52
CA ILE A 118 -7.67 5.41 -0.16
C ILE A 118 -8.23 4.14 -0.82
N VAL A 119 -9.54 4.07 -1.09
CA VAL A 119 -10.18 2.93 -1.75
C VAL A 119 -9.66 2.78 -3.17
N ASP A 120 -9.51 3.89 -3.88
CA ASP A 120 -9.00 3.92 -5.26
C ASP A 120 -7.52 3.53 -5.30
N LEU A 121 -6.72 4.01 -4.34
CA LEU A 121 -5.32 3.61 -4.19
C LEU A 121 -5.18 2.11 -3.90
N ARG A 122 -5.94 1.57 -2.94
CA ARG A 122 -5.93 0.13 -2.60
C ARG A 122 -6.33 -0.72 -3.82
N ARG A 123 -7.32 -0.27 -4.59
CA ARG A 123 -7.74 -0.95 -5.83
C ARG A 123 -6.63 -0.97 -6.87
N ALA A 124 -5.99 0.17 -7.13
CA ALA A 124 -4.88 0.27 -8.07
C ALA A 124 -3.70 -0.64 -7.66
N ILE A 125 -3.32 -0.61 -6.38
CA ILE A 125 -2.25 -1.48 -5.85
C ILE A 125 -2.61 -2.96 -6.02
N ARG A 126 -3.86 -3.36 -5.77
CA ARG A 126 -4.29 -4.74 -5.98
C ARG A 126 -4.16 -5.17 -7.44
N ALA A 127 -4.60 -4.32 -8.37
CA ALA A 127 -4.46 -4.57 -9.81
C ALA A 127 -2.98 -4.69 -10.22
N GLU A 128 -2.14 -3.77 -9.75
CA GLU A 128 -0.68 -3.76 -10.00
C GLU A 128 0.01 -5.05 -9.53
N LEU A 129 -0.41 -5.59 -8.38
CA LEU A 129 0.13 -6.82 -7.80
C LEU A 129 -0.53 -8.11 -8.35
N GLY A 130 -1.49 -7.97 -9.27
CA GLY A 130 -2.19 -9.10 -9.88
C GLY A 130 -3.25 -9.76 -9.00
N PHE A 131 -3.69 -9.08 -7.94
CA PHE A 131 -4.85 -9.52 -7.16
C PHE A 131 -6.13 -9.21 -7.93
N GLY A 132 -7.08 -10.16 -7.91
CA GLY A 132 -8.32 -10.10 -8.70
C GLY A 132 -9.32 -9.05 -8.22
N LYS A 133 -10.53 -9.50 -7.88
CA LYS A 133 -11.66 -8.59 -7.62
C LYS A 133 -11.37 -7.56 -6.50
N PRO A 134 -11.96 -6.35 -6.58
CA PRO A 134 -11.98 -5.42 -5.46
C PRO A 134 -12.58 -6.09 -4.22
N VAL A 135 -11.98 -5.83 -3.07
CA VAL A 135 -12.47 -6.31 -1.76
C VAL A 135 -13.04 -5.16 -0.95
N ASP A 136 -12.47 -3.97 -1.12
CA ASP A 136 -12.90 -2.74 -0.47
C ASP A 136 -13.85 -1.99 -1.42
N VAL A 137 -15.13 -1.96 -1.06
CA VAL A 137 -16.22 -1.34 -1.84
C VAL A 137 -17.02 -0.32 -1.05
N ASP A 138 -16.86 -0.31 0.27
CA ASP A 138 -17.56 0.62 1.15
C ASP A 138 -16.73 1.89 1.29
N ARG A 139 -17.14 2.93 0.56
CA ARG A 139 -16.48 4.24 0.60
C ARG A 139 -16.80 5.01 1.87
N ASP A 140 -17.92 4.73 2.51
CA ASP A 140 -18.39 5.47 3.68
C ASP A 140 -17.61 5.04 4.93
N ALA A 141 -17.15 3.78 4.96
CA ALA A 141 -16.29 3.21 6.01
C ALA A 141 -14.83 2.94 5.55
N ALA A 142 -14.36 3.65 4.52
CA ALA A 142 -13.06 3.39 3.88
C ALA A 142 -11.83 3.53 4.79
N TYR A 143 -11.93 4.35 5.84
CA TYR A 143 -10.85 4.66 6.76
C TYR A 143 -11.23 4.35 8.20
N LEU A 144 -10.37 3.58 8.88
CA LEU A 144 -10.54 3.21 10.29
C LEU A 144 -9.96 4.32 11.17
N ALA A 145 -10.81 5.24 11.61
CA ALA A 145 -10.43 6.38 12.44
C ALA A 145 -10.21 6.05 13.93
N VAL A 146 -11.07 5.20 14.51
CA VAL A 146 -11.06 4.82 15.93
C VAL A 146 -11.47 3.36 16.08
N ILE A 147 -10.89 2.70 17.08
CA ILE A 147 -11.41 1.45 17.65
C ILE A 147 -11.99 1.80 19.02
N ASP A 148 -13.27 1.52 19.24
CA ASP A 148 -13.90 1.75 20.54
C ASP A 148 -13.11 1.04 21.65
N GLY A 149 -12.71 1.79 22.68
CA GLY A 149 -11.96 1.28 23.83
C GLY A 149 -10.46 1.63 23.87
N THR A 150 -9.88 2.26 22.83
CA THR A 150 -8.48 2.75 22.86
C THR A 150 -8.37 4.26 23.14
N ALA A 151 -9.49 4.93 23.39
CA ALA A 151 -9.49 6.33 23.79
C ALA A 151 -8.86 6.46 25.18
N GLU A 152 -7.58 6.79 25.20
CA GLU A 152 -6.88 7.26 26.39
C GLU A 152 -7.76 8.33 27.06
N SER A 153 -8.12 8.07 28.32
CA SER A 153 -8.89 8.99 29.14
C SER A 153 -8.11 10.29 29.22
N THR A 154 -8.56 11.33 28.52
CA THR A 154 -8.03 12.67 28.72
C THR A 154 -8.27 13.02 30.19
N PRO A 155 -7.23 13.22 31.02
CA PRO A 155 -7.46 13.66 32.39
C PRO A 155 -8.16 15.03 32.34
N PRO A 156 -9.13 15.28 33.24
CA PRO A 156 -9.85 16.54 33.26
C PRO A 156 -8.85 17.70 33.43
N PRO A 157 -9.12 18.88 32.84
CA PRO A 157 -8.26 20.03 33.02
C PRO A 157 -8.19 20.38 34.51
N ASP A 158 -6.98 20.35 35.07
CA ASP A 158 -6.68 20.89 36.40
C ASP A 158 -7.09 22.36 36.44
N GLY A 159 -8.25 22.66 37.03
CA GLY A 159 -8.75 24.02 37.03
C GLY A 159 -10.15 24.22 37.57
N ALA A 160 -10.51 23.58 38.69
CA ALA A 160 -11.70 23.97 39.46
C ALA A 160 -11.60 23.56 40.94
N ALA A 161 -10.56 24.01 41.64
CA ALA A 161 -10.67 24.33 43.07
C ALA A 161 -10.66 25.86 43.12
N GLY A 162 -11.81 26.53 43.23
CA GLY A 162 -12.63 26.47 44.44
C GLY A 162 -12.26 27.67 45.29
N HIS A 163 -12.82 28.83 44.94
CA HIS A 163 -12.98 29.91 45.91
C HIS A 163 -13.89 29.40 47.03
N SER A 164 -13.35 29.32 48.25
CA SER A 164 -14.16 29.38 49.47
C SER A 164 -13.32 29.99 50.60
N SER A 165 -13.60 31.26 50.84
CA SER A 165 -13.68 31.95 52.13
C SER A 165 -13.07 31.29 53.37
N SER A 166 -12.11 31.97 53.98
CA SER A 166 -12.22 32.55 55.34
C SER A 166 -11.13 33.61 55.52
#